data_AF-A0A968Q4Q5-F1
#
_entry.id   AF-A0A968Q4Q5-F1
#
_cell.length_a   1.000
_cell.length_b   1.000
_cell.length_c   1.000
_cell.angle_alpha   90.00
_cell.angle_beta   90.00
_cell.angle_gamma   90.00
#
_symmetry.space_group_name_H-M   'P 1'
#
loop_
_entity.id
_entity.type
_entity.pdbx_description
1 polymer ?
#
loop_
_entity_poly.entity_id
_entity_poly.type
_entity_poly.pdbx_seq_one_letter_code
_entity_poly.pdbx_strand_id
1 'polypeptide(L)'
;MLNAADSLVKANIADRCPAAISNILHPMLVSAVAFSLLIAASDNPLVQKVWLGIVAILFSSLIPIGFLYTYRDRLNTDERTERFLPLVAGIVCYFAGFLLLWFMHAPAVVQALMFCYATNTLLVLAITLWWKVSVHTTAISGPLVAIAYAFGFVVFPFYLLIPVVGIARVILKNTQWRR
;
A
#
# COMPACT_ATOMS: atom_id res chain seq x y z
N MET A 1 -32.65 15.14 25.50
CA MET A 1 -31.35 14.79 26.11
C MET A 1 -30.91 13.47 25.51
N LEU A 2 -30.13 13.51 24.43
CA LEU A 2 -29.52 12.29 23.86
C LEU A 2 -28.39 11.87 24.81
N ASN A 3 -28.47 10.64 25.31
CA ASN A 3 -27.63 10.10 26.38
C ASN A 3 -26.14 10.19 26.01
N ALA A 4 -25.31 10.72 26.90
CA ALA A 4 -23.86 10.82 26.70
C ALA A 4 -23.20 9.46 26.39
N ALA A 5 -23.77 8.36 26.90
CA ALA A 5 -23.37 6.99 26.56
C ALA A 5 -23.52 6.68 25.05
N ASP A 6 -24.57 7.19 24.41
CA ASP A 6 -24.87 6.98 22.99
C ASP A 6 -23.90 7.77 22.09
N SER A 7 -23.46 8.95 22.53
CA SER A 7 -22.40 9.71 21.86
C SER A 7 -21.01 9.08 21.99
N LEU A 8 -20.71 8.46 23.14
CA LEU A 8 -19.43 7.78 23.37
C LEU A 8 -19.36 6.45 22.60
N VAL A 9 -20.46 5.71 22.50
CA VAL A 9 -20.55 4.49 21.69
C VAL A 9 -20.43 4.82 20.20
N LYS A 10 -21.13 5.85 19.71
CA LYS A 10 -20.98 6.32 18.31
C LYS A 10 -19.56 6.81 17.99
N ALA A 11 -18.91 7.55 18.89
CA ALA A 11 -17.53 7.99 18.71
C ALA A 11 -16.55 6.80 18.68
N ASN A 12 -16.73 5.80 19.54
CA ASN A 12 -15.87 4.62 19.60
C ASN A 12 -16.05 3.69 18.38
N ILE A 13 -17.27 3.56 17.85
CA ILE A 13 -17.54 2.82 16.60
C ILE A 13 -17.02 3.60 15.39
N ALA A 14 -17.22 4.92 15.36
CA ALA A 14 -16.74 5.81 14.30
C ALA A 14 -15.21 5.93 14.26
N ASP A 15 -14.50 5.72 15.38
CA ASP A 15 -13.02 5.66 15.44
C ASP A 15 -12.49 4.25 15.11
N ARG A 16 -13.23 3.19 15.46
CA ARG A 16 -12.84 1.79 15.20
C ARG A 16 -13.01 1.37 13.75
N CYS A 17 -14.08 1.77 13.07
CA CYS A 17 -14.32 1.39 11.68
C CYS A 17 -13.23 1.92 10.73
N PRO A 18 -12.81 3.20 10.77
CA PRO A 18 -11.72 3.72 9.94
C PRO A 18 -10.36 3.12 10.28
N ALA A 19 -10.09 2.82 11.57
CA ALA A 19 -8.87 2.15 11.98
C ALA A 19 -8.82 0.69 11.50
N ALA A 20 -9.93 -0.05 11.59
CA ALA A 20 -10.06 -1.40 11.06
C ALA A 20 -9.93 -1.42 9.53
N ILE A 21 -10.58 -0.49 8.83
CA ILE A 21 -10.46 -0.31 7.38
C ILE A 21 -9.01 0.05 7.01
N SER A 22 -8.33 0.90 7.77
CA SER A 22 -6.93 1.25 7.53
C SER A 22 -5.97 0.09 7.82
N ASN A 23 -6.31 -0.81 8.75
CA ASN A 23 -5.52 -2.00 9.04
C ASN A 23 -5.76 -3.10 7.98
N ILE A 24 -6.98 -3.23 7.46
CA ILE A 24 -7.34 -4.17 6.39
C ILE A 24 -6.81 -3.67 5.03
N LEU A 25 -6.91 -2.37 4.76
CA LEU A 25 -6.34 -1.71 3.58
C LEU A 25 -4.91 -1.27 3.81
N HIS A 26 -4.14 -2.02 4.61
CA HIS A 26 -2.72 -1.76 4.68
C HIS A 26 -2.16 -1.86 3.26
N PRO A 27 -1.44 -0.84 2.75
CA PRO A 27 -0.89 -0.80 1.38
C PRO A 27 -0.25 -2.11 0.92
N MET A 28 0.33 -2.83 1.88
CA MET A 28 1.13 -4.04 1.69
C MET A 28 0.27 -5.32 1.63
N LEU A 29 -0.97 -5.29 2.12
CA LEU A 29 -1.94 -6.36 1.88
C LEU A 29 -2.57 -6.19 0.49
N VAL A 30 -2.86 -4.95 0.10
CA VAL A 30 -3.40 -4.63 -1.24
C VAL A 30 -2.41 -5.04 -2.33
N SER A 31 -1.11 -4.76 -2.16
CA SER A 31 -0.07 -5.21 -3.08
C SER A 31 -0.04 -6.73 -3.19
N ALA A 32 -0.05 -7.44 -2.05
CA ALA A 32 0.01 -8.91 -2.01
C ALA A 32 -1.18 -9.53 -2.76
N VAL A 33 -2.39 -9.06 -2.50
CA VAL A 33 -3.60 -9.54 -3.20
C VAL A 33 -3.54 -9.26 -4.70
N ALA A 34 -3.13 -8.05 -5.09
CA ALA A 34 -3.02 -7.67 -6.51
C ALA A 34 -2.02 -8.55 -7.26
N PHE A 35 -0.83 -8.77 -6.69
CA PHE A 35 0.18 -9.65 -7.29
C PHE A 35 -0.30 -11.09 -7.36
N SER A 36 -0.92 -11.62 -6.30
CA SER A 36 -1.46 -12.99 -6.29
C SER A 36 -2.50 -13.19 -7.39
N LEU A 37 -3.42 -12.24 -7.58
CA LEU A 37 -4.45 -12.31 -8.63
C LEU A 37 -3.84 -12.28 -10.03
N LEU A 38 -2.93 -11.33 -10.30
CA LEU A 38 -2.29 -11.20 -11.61
C LEU A 38 -1.44 -12.43 -11.98
N ILE A 39 -0.74 -13.00 -11.01
CA ILE A 39 0.09 -14.20 -11.21
C ILE A 39 -0.81 -15.43 -11.40
N ALA A 40 -1.88 -15.57 -10.61
CA ALA A 40 -2.83 -16.67 -10.74
C ALA A 40 -3.51 -16.67 -12.12
N ALA A 41 -3.85 -15.49 -12.65
CA ALA A 41 -4.47 -15.30 -13.96
C ALA A 41 -3.51 -15.47 -15.16
N SER A 42 -2.20 -15.57 -14.93
CA SER A 42 -1.21 -15.73 -16.01
C SER A 42 -1.17 -17.15 -16.56
N ASP A 43 -0.67 -17.33 -17.79
CA ASP A 43 -0.54 -18.66 -18.42
C ASP A 43 0.70 -19.46 -17.98
N ASN A 44 1.39 -19.03 -16.93
CA ASN A 44 2.61 -19.68 -16.46
C ASN A 44 2.32 -21.04 -15.77
N PRO A 45 3.26 -21.99 -15.81
CA PRO A 45 3.19 -23.23 -15.03
C PRO A 45 3.05 -22.96 -13.53
N LEU A 46 2.37 -23.86 -12.80
CA LEU A 46 2.11 -23.71 -11.37
C LEU A 46 3.38 -23.45 -10.55
N VAL A 47 4.46 -24.17 -10.84
CA VAL A 47 5.75 -24.00 -10.15
C VAL A 47 6.30 -22.59 -10.36
N GLN A 48 6.23 -22.06 -11.58
CA GLN A 48 6.67 -20.70 -11.87
C GLN A 48 5.77 -19.67 -11.18
N LYS A 49 4.45 -19.88 -11.15
CA LYS A 49 3.51 -19.02 -10.41
C LYS A 49 3.85 -18.94 -8.92
N VAL A 50 4.21 -20.06 -8.29
CA VAL A 50 4.62 -20.09 -6.87
C VAL A 50 5.87 -19.24 -6.66
N TRP A 51 6.91 -19.43 -7.48
CA TRP A 51 8.15 -18.66 -7.36
C TRP A 51 7.94 -17.15 -7.60
N LEU A 52 7.16 -16.81 -8.64
CA LEU A 52 6.80 -15.42 -8.91
C LEU A 52 6.02 -14.79 -7.75
N GLY A 53 5.09 -15.54 -7.14
CA GLY A 53 4.31 -15.10 -5.99
C GLY A 53 5.18 -14.84 -4.76
N ILE A 54 6.13 -15.76 -4.48
CA ILE A 54 7.10 -15.61 -3.39
C ILE A 54 7.92 -14.33 -3.57
N VAL A 55 8.49 -14.12 -4.76
CA VAL A 55 9.27 -12.92 -5.07
C VAL A 55 8.41 -11.66 -4.92
N ALA A 56 7.22 -11.65 -5.51
CA ALA A 56 6.34 -10.49 -5.46
C ALA A 56 5.96 -10.12 -4.03
N ILE A 57 5.60 -11.09 -3.18
CA ILE A 57 5.19 -10.85 -1.79
C ILE A 57 6.40 -10.46 -0.91
N LEU A 58 7.55 -11.10 -1.11
CA LEU A 58 8.76 -10.79 -0.35
C LEU A 58 9.19 -9.35 -0.55
N PHE A 59 9.31 -8.92 -1.81
CA PHE A 59 9.81 -7.60 -2.14
C PHE A 59 8.77 -6.50 -1.98
N SER A 60 7.48 -6.80 -2.20
CA SER A 60 6.44 -5.77 -2.05
C SER A 60 5.98 -5.55 -0.61
N SER A 61 6.10 -6.59 0.24
CA SER A 61 5.48 -6.58 1.57
C SER A 61 6.43 -7.01 2.70
N LEU A 62 7.01 -8.21 2.65
CA LEU A 62 7.71 -8.75 3.82
C LEU A 62 8.99 -7.98 4.16
N ILE A 63 9.83 -7.68 3.17
CA ILE A 63 11.09 -6.96 3.40
C ILE A 63 10.84 -5.53 3.90
N PRO A 64 9.95 -4.71 3.30
CA PRO A 64 9.71 -3.36 3.81
C PRO A 64 9.07 -3.35 5.21
N ILE A 65 8.21 -4.32 5.56
CA ILE A 65 7.67 -4.47 6.93
C ILE A 65 8.79 -4.82 7.90
N GLY A 66 9.64 -5.79 7.55
CA GLY A 66 10.76 -6.20 8.37
C GLY A 66 11.69 -5.04 8.67
N PHE A 67 12.03 -4.26 7.63
CA PHE A 67 12.86 -3.06 7.78
C PHE A 67 12.23 -2.04 8.73
N LEU A 68 10.93 -1.76 8.57
CA LEU A 68 10.22 -0.83 9.46
C LEU A 68 10.24 -1.32 10.92
N TYR A 69 10.03 -2.62 11.15
CA TYR A 69 10.02 -3.21 12.49
C TYR A 69 11.39 -3.11 13.17
N THR A 70 12.47 -3.42 12.46
CA THR A 70 13.84 -3.36 12.99
C THR A 70 14.28 -1.93 13.33
N TYR A 71 13.84 -0.95 12.55
CA TYR A 71 14.28 0.44 12.72
C TYR A 71 13.32 1.29 13.55
N ARG A 72 12.15 0.78 13.96
CA ARG A 72 11.12 1.53 14.69
C ARG A 72 11.67 2.31 15.90
N ASP A 73 12.59 1.71 16.66
CA ASP A 73 13.08 2.29 17.92
C ASP A 73 14.14 3.39 17.65
N ARG A 74 14.77 3.38 16.47
CA ARG A 74 15.79 4.35 16.03
C ARG A 74 15.24 5.54 15.25
N LEU A 75 13.97 5.45 14.83
CA LEU A 75 13.32 6.53 14.08
C LEU A 75 12.91 7.71 15.00
N ASN A 76 12.79 7.48 16.31
CA ASN A 76 12.31 8.45 17.33
C ASN A 76 13.09 9.77 17.52
N THR A 77 14.17 10.03 16.77
CA THR A 77 15.02 11.22 16.97
C THR A 77 14.74 12.36 15.97
N ASP A 78 14.06 12.12 14.84
CA ASP A 78 13.71 13.18 13.88
C ASP A 78 12.55 12.77 12.95
N GLU A 79 11.42 13.50 12.99
CA GLU A 79 10.18 13.19 12.22
C GLU A 79 10.41 13.05 10.70
N ARG A 80 11.44 13.71 10.16
CA ARG A 80 11.79 13.61 8.74
C ARG A 80 12.54 12.32 8.43
N THR A 81 13.47 11.93 9.30
CA THR A 81 14.25 10.69 9.19
C THR A 81 13.34 9.47 9.35
N GLU A 82 12.30 9.56 10.17
CA GLU A 82 11.25 8.54 10.32
C GLU A 82 10.59 8.13 9.00
N ARG A 83 10.47 9.06 8.07
CA ARG A 83 9.76 8.87 6.80
C ARG A 83 10.72 8.55 5.67
N PHE A 84 11.87 9.23 5.65
CA PHE A 84 12.85 9.10 4.58
C PHE A 84 13.43 7.68 4.49
N LEU A 85 13.85 7.10 5.62
CA LEU A 85 14.50 5.79 5.64
C LEU A 85 13.59 4.66 5.12
N PRO A 86 12.33 4.53 5.59
CA PRO A 86 11.42 3.49 5.10
C PRO A 86 11.05 3.67 3.61
N LEU A 87 10.91 4.91 3.13
CA LEU A 87 10.61 5.19 1.72
C LEU A 87 11.78 4.77 0.81
N VAL A 88 13.02 5.13 1.17
CA VAL A 88 14.21 4.72 0.41
C VAL A 88 14.37 3.21 0.40
N ALA A 89 14.23 2.56 1.56
CA ALA A 89 14.27 1.10 1.66
C ALA A 89 13.20 0.45 0.79
N GLY A 90 11.97 0.97 0.80
CA GLY A 90 10.87 0.51 -0.05
C GLY A 90 11.21 0.61 -1.54
N ILE A 91 11.73 1.76 -1.99
CA ILE A 91 12.14 1.98 -3.39
C ILE A 91 13.19 0.94 -3.82
N VAL A 92 14.23 0.74 -3.02
CA VAL A 92 15.28 -0.26 -3.31
C VAL A 92 14.68 -1.67 -3.40
N CYS A 93 13.79 -2.03 -2.47
CA CYS A 93 13.10 -3.32 -2.50
C CYS A 93 12.23 -3.49 -3.75
N TYR A 94 11.43 -2.49 -4.12
CA TYR A 94 10.57 -2.57 -5.30
C TYR A 94 11.38 -2.67 -6.60
N PHE A 95 12.48 -1.91 -6.74
CA PHE A 95 13.36 -2.01 -7.90
C PHE A 95 14.07 -3.38 -7.97
N ALA A 96 14.58 -3.89 -6.84
CA ALA A 96 15.17 -5.22 -6.79
C ALA A 96 14.15 -6.31 -7.16
N GLY A 97 12.92 -6.22 -6.62
CA GLY A 97 11.81 -7.11 -6.95
C GLY A 97 11.43 -7.04 -8.44
N PHE A 98 11.41 -5.85 -9.03
CA PHE A 98 11.17 -5.66 -10.46
C PHE A 98 12.25 -6.36 -11.31
N LEU A 99 13.53 -6.14 -11.01
CA LEU A 99 14.63 -6.75 -11.75
C LEU A 99 14.60 -8.27 -11.66
N LEU A 100 14.27 -8.82 -10.48
CA LEU A 100 14.16 -10.26 -10.30
C LEU A 100 12.96 -10.84 -11.06
N LEU A 101 11.80 -10.18 -11.04
CA LEU A 101 10.63 -10.59 -11.82
C LEU A 101 10.88 -10.49 -13.34
N TRP A 102 11.61 -9.47 -13.78
CA TRP A 102 12.03 -9.32 -15.17
C TRP A 102 12.95 -10.48 -15.60
N PHE A 103 13.95 -10.81 -14.77
CA PHE A 103 14.86 -11.92 -15.03
C PHE A 103 14.15 -13.28 -15.06
N MET A 104 13.12 -13.46 -14.23
CA MET A 104 12.28 -14.66 -14.19
C MET A 104 11.21 -14.72 -15.29
N HIS A 105 11.23 -13.79 -16.25
CA HIS A 105 10.27 -13.69 -17.34
C HIS A 105 8.82 -13.67 -16.85
N ALA A 106 8.56 -12.94 -15.76
CA ALA A 106 7.20 -12.77 -15.23
C ALA A 106 6.28 -12.11 -16.27
N PRO A 107 4.94 -12.24 -16.15
CA PRO A 107 4.01 -11.52 -17.02
C PRO A 107 4.29 -10.01 -16.99
N ALA A 108 4.21 -9.36 -18.16
CA ALA A 108 4.48 -7.93 -18.29
C ALA A 108 3.66 -7.06 -17.31
N VAL A 109 2.41 -7.43 -17.03
CA VAL A 109 1.55 -6.70 -16.08
C VAL A 109 2.07 -6.79 -14.64
N VAL A 110 2.62 -7.95 -14.25
CA VAL A 110 3.23 -8.15 -12.92
C VAL A 110 4.50 -7.32 -12.78
N GLN A 111 5.36 -7.33 -13.79
CA GLN A 111 6.56 -6.49 -13.81
C GLN A 111 6.20 -5.00 -13.77
N ALA A 112 5.25 -4.57 -14.61
CA ALA A 112 4.78 -3.19 -14.69
C ALA A 112 4.20 -2.70 -13.36
N LEU A 113 3.44 -3.54 -12.64
CA LEU A 113 2.91 -3.20 -11.32
C LEU A 113 4.03 -2.99 -10.29
N MET A 114 5.04 -3.87 -10.27
CA MET A 114 6.18 -3.71 -9.35
C MET A 114 7.00 -2.44 -9.67
N PHE A 115 7.23 -2.16 -10.95
CA PHE A 115 7.88 -0.93 -11.40
C PHE A 115 7.06 0.32 -11.08
N CYS A 116 5.74 0.24 -11.21
CA CYS A 116 4.81 1.31 -10.84
C CYS A 116 4.92 1.60 -9.33
N TYR A 117 4.98 0.58 -8.47
CA TYR A 117 5.21 0.77 -7.04
C TYR A 117 6.55 1.46 -6.75
N ALA A 118 7.63 1.05 -7.42
CA ALA A 118 8.94 1.67 -7.25
C ALA A 118 8.93 3.16 -7.60
N THR A 119 8.39 3.51 -8.77
CA THR A 119 8.33 4.89 -9.28
C THR A 119 7.34 5.76 -8.51
N ASN A 120 6.17 5.24 -8.12
CA ASN A 120 5.25 5.97 -7.22
C ASN A 120 5.89 6.27 -5.88
N THR A 121 6.59 5.30 -5.28
CA THR A 121 7.25 5.51 -3.98
C THR A 121 8.39 6.52 -4.10
N LEU A 122 9.11 6.54 -5.22
CA LEU A 122 10.11 7.55 -5.54
C LEU A 122 9.50 8.96 -5.67
N LEU A 123 8.37 9.10 -6.37
CA LEU A 123 7.64 10.37 -6.47
C LEU A 123 7.15 10.84 -5.09
N VAL A 124 6.60 9.93 -4.29
CA VAL A 124 6.18 10.22 -2.91
C VAL A 124 7.37 10.69 -2.08
N LEU A 125 8.52 10.01 -2.17
CA LEU A 125 9.73 10.44 -1.49
C LEU A 125 10.13 11.86 -1.90
N ALA A 126 10.19 12.14 -3.20
CA ALA A 126 10.54 13.47 -3.73
C ALA A 126 9.60 14.57 -3.21
N ILE A 127 8.29 14.34 -3.24
CA ILE A 127 7.31 15.31 -2.73
C ILE A 127 7.42 15.44 -1.20
N THR A 128 7.68 14.34 -0.48
CA THR A 128 7.76 14.33 0.99
C THR A 128 8.98 15.11 1.52
N LEU A 129 10.00 15.35 0.68
CA LEU A 129 11.09 16.29 1.00
C LEU A 129 10.61 17.74 1.11
N TRP A 130 9.53 18.10 0.40
CA TRP A 130 8.98 19.45 0.36
C TRP A 130 7.68 19.64 1.18
N TRP A 131 6.80 18.62 1.26
CA TRP A 131 5.51 18.71 2.00
C TRP A 131 5.07 17.37 2.60
N LYS A 132 4.36 17.37 3.74
CA LYS A 132 3.83 16.12 4.36
C LYS A 132 2.70 15.52 3.51
N VAL A 133 2.97 14.42 2.77
CA VAL A 133 1.99 13.66 1.97
C VAL A 133 1.52 12.39 2.70
N SER A 134 0.28 11.97 2.47
CA SER A 134 -0.26 10.70 2.97
C SER A 134 0.06 9.55 2.01
N VAL A 135 0.95 8.64 2.42
CA VAL A 135 1.41 7.49 1.61
C VAL A 135 0.27 6.48 1.31
N HIS A 136 -0.82 6.51 2.08
CA HIS A 136 -1.90 5.51 1.95
C HIS A 136 -2.80 5.71 0.71
N THR A 137 -2.95 6.94 0.22
CA THR A 137 -3.78 7.20 -0.97
C THR A 137 -3.03 6.88 -2.26
N THR A 138 -1.72 7.10 -2.28
CA THR A 138 -0.84 6.81 -3.43
C THR A 138 -0.59 5.32 -3.64
N ALA A 139 -0.70 4.50 -2.59
CA ALA A 139 -0.45 3.07 -2.68
C ALA A 139 -1.61 2.27 -3.32
N ILE A 140 -2.82 2.84 -3.33
CA ILE A 140 -4.02 2.17 -3.85
C ILE A 140 -4.17 2.40 -5.36
N SER A 141 -3.70 3.52 -5.90
CA SER A 141 -3.91 3.85 -7.32
C SER A 141 -3.18 2.91 -8.29
N GLY A 142 -1.95 2.48 -7.96
CA GLY A 142 -1.13 1.60 -8.81
C GLY A 142 -1.76 0.22 -9.07
N PRO A 143 -2.11 -0.56 -8.03
CA PRO A 143 -2.82 -1.83 -8.17
C PRO A 143 -4.12 -1.71 -8.96
N LEU A 144 -4.86 -0.64 -8.71
CA LEU A 144 -6.18 -0.46 -9.30
C LEU A 144 -6.09 -0.27 -10.83
N VAL A 145 -5.09 0.49 -11.29
CA VAL A 145 -4.79 0.65 -12.72
C VAL A 145 -4.31 -0.68 -13.34
N ALA A 146 -3.43 -1.42 -12.66
CA ALA A 146 -2.94 -2.70 -13.17
C ALA A 146 -4.04 -3.78 -13.27
N ILE A 147 -4.93 -3.85 -12.27
CA ILE A 147 -6.08 -4.74 -12.28
C ILE A 147 -7.08 -4.30 -13.37
N ALA A 148 -7.33 -2.99 -13.53
CA ALA A 148 -8.19 -2.48 -14.60
C ALA A 148 -7.65 -2.79 -16.00
N TYR A 149 -6.33 -2.75 -16.19
CA TYR A 149 -5.69 -3.14 -17.43
C TYR A 149 -5.84 -4.65 -17.71
N ALA A 150 -5.72 -5.50 -16.68
CA ALA A 150 -5.80 -6.95 -16.83
C ALA A 150 -7.25 -7.49 -16.98
N PHE A 151 -8.23 -6.87 -16.32
CA PHE A 151 -9.61 -7.38 -16.24
C PHE A 151 -10.66 -6.45 -16.89
N GLY A 152 -10.25 -5.34 -17.48
CA GLY A 152 -11.11 -4.42 -18.23
C GLY A 152 -12.15 -3.68 -17.38
N PHE A 153 -13.30 -3.33 -17.97
CA PHE A 153 -14.34 -2.49 -17.38
C PHE A 153 -14.96 -3.01 -16.07
N VAL A 154 -14.77 -4.29 -15.73
CA VAL A 154 -15.26 -4.90 -14.47
C VAL A 154 -14.67 -4.21 -13.23
N VAL A 155 -13.54 -3.52 -13.38
CA VAL A 155 -12.75 -2.96 -12.27
C VAL A 155 -13.13 -1.49 -11.96
N PHE A 156 -13.91 -0.85 -12.83
CA PHE A 156 -14.38 0.54 -12.64
C PHE A 156 -15.02 0.82 -11.26
N PRO A 157 -15.84 -0.08 -10.67
CA PRO A 157 -16.41 0.14 -9.34
C PRO A 157 -15.36 0.29 -8.24
N PHE A 158 -14.19 -0.34 -8.38
CA PHE A 158 -13.12 -0.29 -7.38
C PHE A 158 -12.41 1.06 -7.35
N TYR A 159 -12.52 1.90 -8.39
CA TYR A 159 -11.97 3.26 -8.37
C TYR A 159 -12.62 4.13 -7.29
N LEU A 160 -13.84 3.77 -6.86
CA LEU A 160 -14.52 4.41 -5.73
C LEU A 160 -13.79 4.23 -4.40
N LEU A 161 -12.88 3.25 -4.28
CA LEU A 161 -12.06 3.05 -3.08
C LEU A 161 -11.06 4.20 -2.86
N ILE A 162 -10.61 4.88 -3.93
CA ILE A 162 -9.66 5.99 -3.84
C ILE A 162 -10.25 7.18 -3.05
N PRO A 163 -11.43 7.73 -3.41
CA PRO A 163 -12.04 8.80 -2.62
C PRO A 163 -12.48 8.31 -1.23
N VAL A 164 -12.91 7.05 -1.07
CA VAL A 164 -13.30 6.50 0.24
C VAL A 164 -12.11 6.48 1.21
N VAL A 165 -10.95 5.98 0.77
CA VAL A 165 -9.73 5.97 1.61
C VAL A 165 -9.22 7.40 1.85
N GLY A 166 -9.30 8.27 0.85
CA GLY A 166 -8.98 9.68 0.99
C GLY A 166 -9.80 10.37 2.10
N ILE A 167 -11.12 10.17 2.08
CA ILE A 167 -12.06 10.74 3.06
C ILE A 167 -11.81 10.14 4.46
N ALA A 168 -11.60 8.83 4.58
CA ALA A 168 -11.31 8.18 5.86
C ALA A 168 -10.06 8.76 6.53
N ARG A 169 -9.02 9.07 5.76
CA ARG A 169 -7.79 9.70 6.26
C ARG A 169 -7.99 11.15 6.70
N VAL A 170 -8.78 11.93 5.96
CA VAL A 170 -9.12 13.32 6.35
C VAL A 170 -9.90 13.33 7.66
N ILE A 171 -10.88 12.44 7.81
CA ILE A 171 -11.67 12.31 9.04
C ILE A 171 -10.76 11.94 10.22
N LEU A 172 -9.94 10.89 10.09
CA LEU A 172 -9.01 10.47 11.15
C LEU A 172 -8.04 11.59 11.57
N LYS A 173 -7.53 12.37 10.62
CA LYS A 173 -6.64 13.51 10.93
C LYS A 173 -7.38 14.62 11.70
N ASN A 174 -8.64 14.91 11.34
CA ASN A 174 -9.45 15.90 12.05
C ASN A 174 -9.82 15.44 13.47
N THR A 175 -10.02 14.15 13.70
CA THR A 175 -10.30 13.62 15.04
C THR A 175 -9.09 13.71 15.97
N GLN A 176 -7.86 13.56 15.44
CA GLN A 176 -6.63 13.70 16.24
C GLN A 176 -6.32 15.16 16.64
N TRP A 177 -6.81 16.14 15.88
CA TRP A 177 -6.66 17.58 16.19
C TRP A 177 -7.62 18.11 17.26
N ARG A 178 -8.65 17.34 17.63
CA ARG A 178 -9.65 17.73 18.64
C ARG A 178 -9.39 17.15 20.04
N ARG A 179 -8.28 16.43 20.24
CA ARG A 179 -7.85 15.92 21.54
C ARG A 179 -6.70 16.74 22.09
#